data_AF-A0A813F272-F1
#
_entry.id   AF-A0A813F272-F1
#
_cell.length_a   1.000
_cell.length_b   1.000
_cell.length_c   1.000
_cell.angle_alpha   90.00
_cell.angle_beta   90.00
_cell.angle_gamma   90.00
#
_symmetry.space_group_name_H-M   'P 1'
#
loop_
_entity.id
_entity.type
_entity.pdbx_description
1 polymer ?
#
loop_
_entity_poly.entity_id
_entity_poly.type
_entity_poly.pdbx_seq_one_letter_code
_entity_poly.pdbx_strand_id
1 'polypeptide(L)'
;AVVDMGSLSDRDNFQAWLKKMPPSAPAAVEAIQNLVRNERCVIFSTTWCPWCNRAEEFVLAQNGGRPCTKINLDEPPPEIQGMDFIGPALSALTGQTS
;
A
#
# COMPACT_ATOMS: atom_id res chain seq x y z
N ALA A 1 -6.91 0.32 -21.08
CA ALA A 1 -5.71 1.12 -20.76
C ALA A 1 -5.08 0.50 -19.51
N VAL A 2 -3.90 -0.11 -19.65
CA VAL A 2 -3.13 -0.59 -18.49
C VAL A 2 -2.55 0.68 -17.85
N VAL A 3 -2.87 0.92 -16.59
CA VAL A 3 -2.25 2.01 -15.84
C VAL A 3 -0.80 1.60 -15.64
N ASP A 4 0.10 2.28 -16.34
CA ASP A 4 1.53 2.19 -16.06
C ASP A 4 1.74 2.74 -14.64
N MET A 5 2.03 1.86 -13.67
CA MET A 5 2.63 2.27 -12.39
C MET A 5 4.10 2.69 -12.61
N GLY A 6 4.36 3.48 -13.64
CA GLY A 6 5.58 4.25 -13.77
C GLY A 6 5.50 5.42 -12.80
N SER A 7 6.48 5.67 -11.96
CA SER A 7 7.75 4.99 -11.72
C SER A 7 8.27 5.52 -10.40
N LEU A 8 9.04 4.69 -9.71
CA LEU A 8 10.22 5.11 -8.95
C LEU A 8 10.75 6.46 -9.42
N SER A 9 10.42 7.55 -8.74
CA SER A 9 10.95 8.88 -9.04
C SER A 9 12.07 9.18 -8.03
N ASP A 10 13.30 8.69 -8.09
CA ASP A 10 14.05 7.80 -8.96
C ASP A 10 14.25 6.44 -8.30
N ARG A 11 14.57 5.37 -9.06
CA ARG A 11 15.11 4.13 -8.47
C ARG A 11 16.27 4.43 -7.52
N ASP A 12 17.11 5.39 -7.90
CA ASP A 12 18.24 5.83 -7.11
C ASP A 12 17.80 6.55 -5.82
N ASN A 13 16.73 7.36 -5.86
CA ASN A 13 16.18 8.01 -4.66
C ASN A 13 15.54 6.99 -3.72
N PHE A 14 14.84 5.99 -4.25
CA PHE A 14 14.25 4.93 -3.44
C PHE A 14 15.32 4.01 -2.81
N GLN A 15 16.36 3.65 -3.57
CA GLN A 15 17.48 2.88 -3.03
C GLN A 15 18.30 3.70 -2.02
N ALA A 16 18.49 5.00 -2.26
CA ALA A 16 19.11 5.90 -1.29
C ALA A 16 18.26 6.07 -0.02
N TRP A 17 16.92 6.08 -0.17
CA TRP A 17 15.99 6.07 0.95
C TRP A 17 16.09 4.77 1.74
N LEU A 18 16.02 3.61 1.07
CA LEU A 18 16.16 2.30 1.71
C LEU A 18 17.45 2.17 2.54
N LYS A 19 18.58 2.68 2.01
CA LYS A 19 19.87 2.67 2.71
C LYS A 19 19.90 3.51 4.00
N LYS A 20 19.00 4.47 4.16
CA LYS A 20 18.91 5.35 5.33
C LYS A 20 17.86 4.90 6.35
N MET A 21 17.04 3.91 6.00
CA MET A 21 15.94 3.45 6.84
C MET A 21 16.35 2.30 7.78
N PRO A 22 15.56 2.05 8.84
CA PRO A 22 15.81 0.94 9.76
C PRO A 22 15.83 -0.43 9.05
N PRO A 23 16.45 -1.46 9.65
CA PRO A 23 16.49 -2.81 9.08
C PRO A 23 15.12 -3.45 8.80
N SER A 24 14.05 -2.95 9.43
CA SER A 24 12.67 -3.40 9.20
C SER A 24 12.03 -2.83 7.93
N ALA A 25 12.59 -1.78 7.33
CA ALA A 25 12.01 -1.13 6.15
C ALA A 25 12.01 -2.00 4.89
N PRO A 26 13.09 -2.75 4.55
CA PRO A 26 13.05 -3.68 3.41
C PRO A 26 11.98 -4.76 3.56
N ALA A 27 11.79 -5.30 4.77
CA ALA A 27 10.78 -6.32 5.04
C ALA A 27 9.35 -5.76 4.84
N ALA A 28 9.08 -4.54 5.30
CA ALA A 28 7.80 -3.87 5.07
C ALA A 28 7.54 -3.62 3.56
N VAL A 29 8.54 -3.18 2.82
CA VAL A 29 8.45 -3.00 1.36
C VAL A 29 8.15 -4.30 0.66
N GLU A 30 8.85 -5.38 1.01
CA GLU A 30 8.62 -6.70 0.45
C GLU A 30 7.20 -7.20 0.74
N ALA A 31 6.72 -7.04 1.98
CA ALA A 31 5.38 -7.43 2.36
C ALA A 31 4.30 -6.67 1.56
N ILE A 32 4.45 -5.36 1.38
CA ILE A 32 3.54 -4.54 0.54
C ILE A 32 3.56 -5.03 -0.91
N GLN A 33 4.75 -5.29 -1.46
CA GLN A 33 4.86 -5.80 -2.83
C GLN A 33 4.19 -7.15 -3.01
N ASN A 34 4.29 -8.04 -2.01
CA ASN A 34 3.62 -9.35 -2.04
C ASN A 34 2.10 -9.21 -2.01
N LEU A 35 1.56 -8.33 -1.15
CA LEU A 35 0.12 -8.04 -1.10
C LEU A 35 -0.39 -7.53 -2.45
N VAL A 36 0.33 -6.60 -3.09
CA VAL A 36 -0.09 -6.03 -4.38
C VAL A 36 0.10 -7.00 -5.55
N ARG A 37 1.14 -7.84 -5.54
CA ARG A 37 1.40 -8.81 -6.63
C ARG A 37 0.30 -9.87 -6.77
N ASN A 38 -0.29 -10.28 -5.65
CA ASN A 38 -1.26 -11.37 -5.62
C ASN A 38 -2.70 -10.90 -5.85
N GLU A 39 -2.93 -9.59 -5.80
CA GLU A 39 -4.25 -9.01 -5.82
C GLU A 39 -4.44 -8.11 -7.04
N ARG A 40 -5.61 -8.22 -7.68
CA ARG A 40 -5.96 -7.36 -8.83
C ARG A 40 -6.11 -5.89 -8.43
N CYS A 41 -6.51 -5.65 -7.18
CA CYS A 41 -6.74 -4.32 -6.63
C CYS A 41 -6.65 -4.41 -5.10
N VAL A 42 -5.91 -3.49 -4.48
CA VAL A 42 -5.73 -3.41 -3.04
C VAL A 42 -6.11 -2.01 -2.56
N ILE A 43 -6.81 -1.93 -1.43
CA ILE A 43 -7.11 -0.69 -0.72
C ILE A 43 -6.50 -0.80 0.67
N PHE A 44 -5.47 0.01 0.95
CA PHE A 44 -4.98 0.19 2.31
C PHE A 44 -5.88 1.18 3.04
N SER A 45 -6.38 0.80 4.22
CA SER A 45 -7.44 1.50 4.95
C SER A 45 -7.20 1.43 6.47
N THR A 46 -8.06 2.08 7.24
CA THR A 46 -8.34 1.68 8.63
C THR A 46 -9.81 1.26 8.79
N THR A 47 -10.15 0.57 9.87
CA THR A 47 -11.52 0.09 10.13
C THR A 47 -12.53 1.22 10.34
N TRP A 48 -12.08 2.37 10.83
CA TRP A 48 -12.93 3.51 11.22
C TRP A 48 -12.88 4.68 10.24
N CYS A 49 -12.03 4.65 9.21
CA CYS A 49 -11.83 5.76 8.29
C CYS A 49 -13.02 5.97 7.33
N PRO A 50 -13.79 7.07 7.46
CA PRO A 50 -14.95 7.30 6.60
C PRO A 50 -14.58 7.62 5.15
N TRP A 51 -13.40 8.22 4.92
CA TRP A 51 -12.88 8.47 3.57
C TRP A 51 -12.54 7.18 2.84
N CYS A 52 -12.02 6.20 3.56
CA CYS A 52 -11.64 4.92 3.04
C CYS A 52 -12.87 4.11 2.62
N ASN A 53 -13.97 4.19 3.40
CA ASN A 53 -15.25 3.59 3.03
C ASN A 53 -15.82 4.22 1.74
N ARG A 54 -15.79 5.56 1.63
CA ARG A 54 -16.21 6.23 0.39
C ARG A 54 -15.33 5.88 -0.82
N ALA A 55 -14.03 5.74 -0.62
CA ALA A 55 -13.11 5.32 -1.67
C ALA A 55 -13.41 3.88 -2.13
N GLU A 56 -13.69 2.97 -1.21
CA GLU A 56 -14.09 1.60 -1.51
C GLU A 56 -15.40 1.55 -2.32
N GLU A 57 -16.44 2.29 -1.90
CA GLU A 57 -17.70 2.40 -2.63
C GLU A 57 -17.51 2.97 -4.05
N PHE A 58 -16.71 4.03 -4.17
CA PHE A 58 -16.39 4.63 -5.46
C PHE A 58 -15.66 3.64 -6.37
N VAL A 59 -14.62 2.98 -5.87
CA VAL A 59 -13.86 2.00 -6.64
C VAL A 59 -14.73 0.81 -7.02
N LEU A 60 -15.59 0.32 -6.13
CA LEU A 60 -16.53 -0.76 -6.42
C LEU A 60 -17.46 -0.41 -7.60
N ALA A 61 -17.99 0.81 -7.61
CA ALA A 61 -18.85 1.31 -8.69
C ALA A 61 -18.10 1.42 -10.03
N GLN A 62 -16.85 1.90 -10.02
CA GLN A 62 -16.03 2.02 -11.23
C GLN A 62 -15.51 0.66 -11.74
N ASN A 63 -15.36 -0.32 -10.86
CA ASN A 63 -14.77 -1.63 -11.16
C ASN A 63 -15.81 -2.70 -11.53
N GLY A 64 -16.98 -2.28 -12.03
CA GLY A 64 -18.06 -3.19 -12.44
C GLY A 64 -18.63 -4.03 -11.30
N GLY A 65 -18.65 -3.49 -10.07
CA GLY A 65 -19.13 -4.20 -8.89
C GLY A 65 -18.16 -5.24 -8.32
N ARG A 66 -16.91 -5.29 -8.79
CA ARG A 66 -15.89 -6.20 -8.26
C ARG A 66 -15.11 -5.53 -7.12
N PRO A 67 -15.14 -6.06 -5.88
CA PRO A 67 -14.43 -5.46 -4.77
C PRO A 67 -12.91 -5.54 -4.94
N CYS A 68 -12.22 -4.63 -4.28
CA CYS A 68 -10.77 -4.69 -4.07
C CYS A 68 -10.49 -5.33 -2.71
N THR A 69 -9.30 -5.91 -2.57
CA THR A 69 -8.87 -6.50 -1.30
C THR A 69 -8.50 -5.36 -0.35
N LYS A 70 -9.25 -5.25 0.76
CA LYS A 70 -9.05 -4.20 1.76
C LYS A 70 -8.10 -4.69 2.85
N ILE A 71 -7.03 -3.94 3.07
CA ILE A 71 -6.03 -4.20 4.11
C ILE A 71 -6.18 -3.11 5.17
N ASN A 72 -6.67 -3.47 6.35
CA ASN A 72 -6.82 -2.56 7.48
C ASN A 72 -5.49 -2.45 8.23
N LEU A 73 -4.93 -1.26 8.34
CA LEU A 73 -3.62 -1.03 8.96
C LEU A 73 -3.69 -0.97 10.49
N ASP A 74 -4.87 -0.70 11.05
CA ASP A 74 -5.18 -0.72 12.48
C ASP A 74 -5.56 -2.12 12.98
N GLU A 75 -5.99 -3.01 12.07
CA GLU A 75 -6.20 -4.43 12.32
C GLU A 75 -5.48 -5.25 11.23
N PRO A 76 -4.12 -5.27 11.26
CA PRO A 76 -3.32 -5.84 10.19
C PRO A 76 -3.50 -7.36 10.07
N PRO A 77 -3.50 -7.91 8.83
CA PRO A 77 -3.46 -9.35 8.63
C PRO A 77 -2.08 -9.92 9.03
N PRO A 78 -1.96 -11.25 9.23
CA PRO A 78 -0.74 -11.87 9.77
C PRO A 78 0.54 -11.53 9.02
N GLU A 79 0.46 -11.28 7.71
CA GLU A 79 1.59 -10.99 6.84
C GLU A 79 2.30 -9.66 7.17
N ILE A 80 1.58 -8.71 7.77
CA ILE A 80 2.11 -7.38 8.14
C ILE A 80 1.92 -7.05 9.62
N GLN A 81 1.38 -7.98 10.40
CA GLN A 81 1.16 -7.79 11.83
C GLN A 81 2.49 -7.61 12.57
N GLY A 82 2.58 -6.56 13.39
CA GLY A 82 3.80 -6.24 14.15
C GLY A 82 4.92 -5.57 13.33
N MET A 83 4.65 -5.19 12.08
CA MET A 83 5.60 -4.44 11.25
C MET A 83 5.42 -2.93 11.44
N ASP A 84 6.31 -2.31 12.21
CA ASP A 84 6.25 -0.88 12.53
C ASP A 84 6.43 0.07 11.33
N PHE A 85 6.85 -0.45 10.18
CA PHE A 85 7.29 0.36 9.04
C PHE A 85 6.35 0.37 7.83
N ILE A 86 5.17 -0.24 7.93
CA ILE A 86 4.23 -0.35 6.81
C ILE A 86 3.77 1.03 6.32
N GLY A 87 3.38 1.93 7.24
CA GLY A 87 2.93 3.27 6.89
C GLY A 87 3.99 4.09 6.13
N PRO A 88 5.20 4.29 6.69
CA PRO A 88 6.28 4.98 5.99
C PRO A 88 6.67 4.32 4.66
N ALA A 89 6.65 2.99 4.58
CA ALA A 89 6.92 2.27 3.33
C ALA A 89 5.83 2.53 2.27
N LEU A 90 4.55 2.51 2.65
CA LEU A 90 3.44 2.88 1.75
C LEU A 90 3.60 4.31 1.24
N SER A 91 3.92 5.25 2.13
CA SER A 91 4.14 6.66 1.75
C SER A 91 5.28 6.80 0.74
N ALA A 92 6.42 6.13 0.98
CA ALA A 92 7.56 6.14 0.07
C ALA A 92 7.26 5.47 -1.27
N LEU A 93 6.49 4.37 -1.28
CA LEU A 93 6.14 3.62 -2.49
C LEU A 93 5.10 4.33 -3.35
N THR A 94 4.17 5.06 -2.73
CA THR A 94 3.01 5.65 -3.42
C THR A 94 3.11 7.16 -3.62
N GLY A 95 4.05 7.82 -2.93
CA GLY A 95 4.11 9.27 -2.84
C GLY A 95 2.97 9.90 -2.03
N GLN A 96 2.10 9.10 -1.40
CA GLN A 96 0.99 9.61 -0.59
C GLN A 96 1.50 10.04 0.79
N THR A 97 1.33 11.31 1.12
CA THR A 97 1.66 11.89 2.42
C THR A 97 0.37 12.17 3.19
N SER A 98 0.38 11.93 4.51
CA SER A 98 -0.68 12.30 5.44
C SER A 98 -0.73 13.80 5.71
#